data_AF-A0A0F7ZLL2-F1
#
_entry.id   AF-A0A0F7ZLL2-F1
#
_cell.length_a   1.000
_cell.length_b   1.000
_cell.length_c   1.000
_cell.angle_alpha   90.00
_cell.angle_beta   90.00
_cell.angle_gamma   90.00
#
_symmetry.space_group_name_H-M   'P 1'
#
loop_
_entity.id
_entity.type
_entity.pdbx_description
1 polymer ?
#
loop_
_entity_poly.entity_id
_entity_poly.type
_entity_poly.pdbx_seq_one_letter_code
_entity_poly.pdbx_strand_id
1 'polypeptide(L)'
;MKTSSRTDTHRQSSVLQLVECLKTHRVNTLTELCRIERVAAACEDEADARAFQKPMTAAWVHYVTSHQLLTELRGLTPRYPFSGDIIRDAYRRVRADPASNRSWNLAWLVLRVIKDDGLVAAFAAAEAAKPEMWAPMRPGPDDVARLTACFEQEWKGAVDTMLRHWQRAPAWY
;
A
#
# COMPACT_ATOMS: atom_id res chain seq x y z
N MET A 1 16.20 38.05 -23.17
CA MET A 1 15.11 37.34 -22.46
C MET A 1 14.33 36.50 -23.47
N LYS A 2 14.52 35.17 -23.53
CA LYS A 2 13.62 34.19 -24.16
C LYS A 2 14.25 32.78 -24.14
N THR A 3 13.94 31.99 -23.10
CA THR A 3 14.18 30.54 -23.06
C THR A 3 13.15 29.77 -22.21
N SER A 4 12.03 30.39 -21.80
CA SER A 4 11.09 29.79 -20.83
C SER A 4 9.99 28.90 -21.45
N SER A 5 9.65 29.09 -22.73
CA SER A 5 8.42 28.54 -23.30
C SER A 5 8.50 27.08 -23.73
N ARG A 6 9.68 26.55 -24.04
CA ARG A 6 9.84 25.18 -24.57
C ARG A 6 9.90 24.11 -23.47
N THR A 7 10.35 24.50 -22.27
CA THR A 7 10.42 23.66 -21.08
C THR A 7 9.07 23.48 -20.39
N ASP A 8 8.24 24.53 -20.37
CA ASP A 8 6.90 24.47 -19.78
C ASP A 8 5.96 23.54 -20.56
N THR A 9 5.93 23.63 -21.89
CA THR A 9 5.06 22.78 -22.71
C THR A 9 5.43 21.29 -22.57
N HIS A 10 6.73 20.97 -22.44
CA HIS A 10 7.17 19.60 -22.23
C HIS A 10 6.83 19.09 -20.81
N ARG A 11 6.94 19.94 -19.79
CA ARG A 11 6.53 19.60 -18.41
C ARG A 11 5.02 19.34 -18.32
N GLN A 12 4.20 20.24 -18.85
CA GLN A 12 2.73 20.11 -18.91
C GLN A 12 2.33 18.83 -19.66
N SER A 13 2.98 18.53 -20.79
CA SER A 13 2.77 17.27 -21.51
C SER A 13 3.09 16.04 -20.65
N SER A 14 4.17 16.07 -19.86
CA SER A 14 4.51 14.96 -18.95
C SER A 14 3.52 14.81 -17.79
N VAL A 15 3.00 15.91 -17.22
CA VAL A 15 2.01 15.89 -16.15
C VAL A 15 0.71 15.25 -16.65
N LEU A 16 0.24 15.68 -17.82
CA LEU A 16 -0.95 15.10 -18.44
C LEU A 16 -0.78 13.61 -18.73
N GLN A 17 0.39 13.18 -19.20
CA GLN A 17 0.70 11.76 -19.43
C GLN A 17 0.65 10.95 -18.13
N LEU A 18 1.25 11.45 -17.04
CA LEU A 18 1.23 10.76 -15.75
C LEU A 18 -0.19 10.70 -15.17
N VAL A 19 -0.96 11.77 -15.27
CA VAL A 19 -2.37 11.80 -14.88
C VAL A 19 -3.18 10.77 -15.67
N GLU A 20 -2.93 10.65 -16.97
CA GLU A 20 -3.61 9.64 -17.81
C GLU A 20 -3.20 8.21 -17.43
N CYS A 21 -1.93 7.97 -17.11
CA CYS A 21 -1.46 6.68 -16.60
C CYS A 21 -2.16 6.27 -15.29
N LEU A 22 -2.41 7.23 -14.39
CA LEU A 22 -3.15 7.00 -13.14
C LEU A 22 -4.62 6.66 -13.42
N LYS A 23 -5.28 7.44 -14.29
CA LYS A 23 -6.70 7.25 -14.64
C LYS A 23 -6.97 5.92 -15.33
N THR A 24 -6.06 5.49 -16.20
CA THR A 24 -6.17 4.24 -16.95
C THR A 24 -5.64 3.04 -16.17
N HIS A 25 -5.12 3.24 -14.96
CA HIS A 25 -4.50 2.22 -14.12
C HIS A 25 -3.37 1.42 -14.82
N ARG A 26 -2.77 1.99 -15.88
CA ARG A 26 -1.59 1.41 -16.56
C ARG A 26 -0.41 1.29 -15.60
N VAL A 27 -0.36 2.18 -14.63
CA VAL A 27 0.58 2.15 -13.52
C VAL A 27 -0.19 1.73 -12.27
N ASN A 28 0.14 0.54 -11.74
CA ASN A 28 -0.54 -0.02 -10.59
C ASN A 28 0.39 -0.69 -9.58
N THR A 29 1.71 -0.57 -9.68
CA THR A 29 2.63 -1.09 -8.66
C THR A 29 2.91 -0.05 -7.59
N LEU A 30 3.23 -0.49 -6.36
CA LEU A 30 3.58 0.42 -5.26
C LEU A 30 4.70 1.38 -5.65
N THR A 31 5.75 0.83 -6.26
CA THR A 31 6.95 1.58 -6.64
C THR A 31 6.62 2.72 -7.60
N GLU A 32 5.83 2.45 -8.64
CA GLU A 32 5.50 3.45 -9.64
C GLU A 32 4.47 4.47 -9.13
N LEU A 33 3.48 4.05 -8.35
CA LEU A 33 2.56 4.99 -7.71
C LEU A 33 3.30 5.94 -6.75
N CYS A 34 4.23 5.43 -5.95
CA CYS A 34 5.10 6.26 -5.11
C CYS A 34 6.02 7.18 -5.94
N ARG A 35 6.49 6.73 -7.10
CA ARG A 35 7.28 7.56 -8.03
C ARG A 35 6.46 8.75 -8.52
N ILE A 36 5.23 8.51 -8.97
CA ILE A 36 4.33 9.58 -9.45
C ILE A 36 3.93 10.50 -8.29
N GLU A 37 3.69 9.97 -7.10
CA GLU A 37 3.46 10.76 -5.88
C GLU A 37 4.60 11.73 -5.59
N ARG A 38 5.86 11.29 -5.68
CA ARG A 38 7.01 12.18 -5.51
C ARG A 38 7.10 13.26 -6.59
N VAL A 39 6.73 12.94 -7.83
CA VAL A 39 6.65 13.94 -8.91
C VAL A 39 5.57 14.97 -8.60
N ALA A 40 4.38 14.53 -8.19
CA ALA A 40 3.27 15.41 -7.82
C ALA A 40 3.62 16.32 -6.63
N ALA A 41 4.34 15.79 -5.63
CA ALA A 41 4.79 16.57 -4.47
C ALA A 41 5.91 17.57 -4.80
N ALA A 42 6.62 17.39 -5.92
CA ALA A 42 7.68 18.28 -6.39
C ALA A 42 7.19 19.33 -7.39
N CYS A 43 5.90 19.35 -7.73
CA CYS A 43 5.31 20.37 -8.59
C CYS A 43 5.38 21.75 -7.90
N GLU A 44 6.02 22.72 -8.57
CA GLU A 44 6.04 24.12 -8.12
C GLU A 44 4.78 24.88 -8.54
N ASP A 45 4.13 24.46 -9.63
CA ASP A 45 2.89 25.03 -10.14
C ASP A 45 1.67 24.41 -9.42
N GLU A 46 0.81 25.27 -8.87
CA GLU A 46 -0.40 24.84 -8.15
C GLU A 46 -1.41 24.09 -9.04
N ALA A 47 -1.54 24.46 -10.32
CA ALA A 47 -2.48 23.82 -11.21
C ALA A 47 -2.03 22.38 -11.54
N ASP A 48 -0.73 22.18 -11.75
CA ASP A 48 -0.14 20.84 -11.93
C ASP A 48 -0.30 19.99 -10.67
N ALA A 49 -0.03 20.54 -9.48
CA ALA A 49 -0.23 19.83 -8.21
C ALA A 49 -1.70 19.42 -8.01
N ARG A 50 -2.66 20.33 -8.29
CA ARG A 50 -4.10 20.04 -8.24
C ARG A 50 -4.53 18.99 -9.26
N ALA A 51 -3.90 18.95 -10.44
CA ALA A 51 -4.21 17.96 -11.47
C ALA A 51 -3.96 16.51 -11.00
N PHE A 52 -2.99 16.30 -10.09
CA PHE A 52 -2.71 14.98 -9.53
C PHE A 52 -3.66 14.55 -8.40
N GLN A 53 -4.26 15.47 -7.66
CA GLN A 53 -4.97 15.15 -6.41
C GLN A 53 -6.03 14.05 -6.57
N LYS A 54 -7.00 14.26 -7.48
CA LYS A 54 -8.08 13.28 -7.71
C LYS A 54 -7.58 11.99 -8.37
N PRO A 55 -6.80 12.02 -9.48
CA PRO A 55 -6.29 10.80 -10.10
C PRO A 55 -5.42 9.95 -9.18
N MET A 56 -4.55 10.58 -8.39
CA MET A 56 -3.67 9.88 -7.46
C MET A 56 -4.45 9.22 -6.33
N THR A 57 -5.40 9.94 -5.73
CA THR A 57 -6.29 9.38 -4.69
C THR A 57 -7.07 8.18 -5.24
N ALA A 58 -7.63 8.29 -6.44
CA ALA A 58 -8.36 7.20 -7.09
C ALA A 58 -7.45 6.00 -7.41
N ALA A 59 -6.22 6.23 -7.84
CA ALA A 59 -5.25 5.17 -8.10
C ALA A 59 -4.88 4.40 -6.82
N TRP A 60 -4.68 5.08 -5.68
CA TRP A 60 -4.45 4.41 -4.40
C TRP A 60 -5.66 3.63 -3.90
N VAL A 61 -6.87 4.14 -4.11
CA VAL A 61 -8.09 3.37 -3.84
C VAL A 61 -8.11 2.10 -4.68
N HIS A 62 -7.91 2.25 -5.99
CA HIS A 62 -7.90 1.13 -6.93
C HIS A 62 -6.86 0.08 -6.52
N TYR A 63 -5.62 0.50 -6.24
CA TYR A 63 -4.50 -0.35 -5.82
C TYR A 63 -4.85 -1.29 -4.65
N VAL A 64 -5.57 -0.79 -3.66
CA VAL A 64 -6.00 -1.59 -2.50
C VAL A 64 -7.21 -2.46 -2.86
N THR A 65 -8.21 -1.90 -3.56
CA THR A 65 -9.48 -2.60 -3.84
C THR A 65 -9.39 -3.65 -4.96
N SER A 66 -8.41 -3.54 -5.87
CA SER A 66 -8.20 -4.48 -6.98
C SER A 66 -7.29 -5.65 -6.63
N HIS A 67 -6.97 -5.83 -5.35
CA HIS A 67 -6.05 -6.85 -4.81
C HIS A 67 -4.58 -6.68 -5.21
N GLN A 68 -4.20 -5.59 -5.87
CA GLN A 68 -2.82 -5.37 -6.28
C GLN A 68 -1.86 -5.25 -5.07
N LEU A 69 -2.28 -4.58 -3.99
CA LEU A 69 -1.55 -4.58 -2.71
C LEU A 69 -1.33 -6.01 -2.17
N LEU A 70 -2.35 -6.86 -2.20
CA LEU A 70 -2.26 -8.24 -1.73
C LEU A 70 -1.29 -9.05 -2.60
N THR A 71 -1.36 -8.87 -3.91
CA THR A 71 -0.47 -9.54 -4.87
C THR A 71 0.98 -9.20 -4.58
N GLU A 72 1.32 -7.92 -4.39
CA GLU A 72 2.71 -7.56 -4.11
C GLU A 72 3.16 -8.00 -2.71
N LEU A 73 2.30 -7.94 -1.68
CA LEU A 73 2.61 -8.50 -0.36
C LEU A 73 2.90 -10.00 -0.44
N ARG A 74 2.12 -10.75 -1.22
CA ARG A 74 2.38 -12.19 -1.44
C ARG A 74 3.67 -12.45 -2.18
N GLY A 75 4.08 -11.56 -3.08
CA GLY A 75 5.41 -11.59 -3.71
C GLY A 75 6.56 -11.44 -2.71
N LEU A 76 6.33 -10.75 -1.59
CA LEU A 76 7.29 -10.61 -0.49
C LEU A 76 7.21 -11.74 0.56
N THR A 77 6.17 -12.57 0.52
CA THR A 77 5.93 -13.64 1.50
C THR A 77 5.80 -15.01 0.81
N PRO A 78 6.85 -15.51 0.14
CA PRO A 78 6.76 -16.72 -0.67
C PRO A 78 6.62 -18.00 0.16
N ARG A 79 7.10 -18.02 1.41
CA ARG A 79 7.05 -19.23 2.26
C ARG A 79 5.71 -19.33 2.98
N TYR A 80 5.17 -18.19 3.39
CA TYR A 80 3.96 -18.05 4.15
C TYR A 80 3.10 -16.95 3.50
N PRO A 81 2.29 -17.27 2.48
CA PRO A 81 1.54 -16.28 1.72
C PRO A 81 0.72 -15.33 2.60
N PHE A 82 0.87 -14.02 2.37
CA PHE A 82 0.16 -12.99 3.13
C PHE A 82 -1.35 -13.18 3.07
N SER A 83 -2.00 -13.09 4.23
CA SER A 83 -3.45 -13.25 4.33
C SER A 83 -4.19 -12.00 3.85
N GLY A 84 -5.14 -12.20 2.93
CA GLY A 84 -6.01 -11.13 2.44
C GLY A 84 -6.97 -10.60 3.50
N ASP A 85 -7.23 -11.38 4.55
CA ASP A 85 -8.14 -10.96 5.63
C ASP A 85 -7.56 -9.82 6.46
N ILE A 86 -6.23 -9.76 6.60
CA ILE A 86 -5.53 -8.64 7.26
C ILE A 86 -5.81 -7.34 6.53
N ILE A 87 -5.71 -7.34 5.19
CA ILE A 87 -5.98 -6.15 4.36
C ILE A 87 -7.46 -5.76 4.46
N ARG A 88 -8.37 -6.73 4.44
CA ARG A 88 -9.81 -6.48 4.57
C ARG A 88 -10.15 -5.85 5.91
N ASP A 89 -9.57 -6.34 7.01
CA ASP A 89 -9.81 -5.77 8.34
C ASP A 89 -9.21 -4.37 8.47
N ALA A 90 -7.95 -4.19 8.07
CA ALA A 90 -7.30 -2.89 8.06
C ALA A 90 -8.06 -1.86 7.22
N TYR A 91 -8.51 -2.23 6.01
CA TYR A 91 -9.33 -1.38 5.16
C TYR A 91 -10.63 -0.95 5.86
N ARG A 92 -11.32 -1.88 6.52
CA ARG A 92 -12.54 -1.57 7.27
C ARG A 92 -12.27 -0.56 8.38
N ARG A 93 -11.18 -0.74 9.14
CA ARG A 93 -10.78 0.17 10.23
C ARG A 93 -10.44 1.56 9.71
N VAL A 94 -9.65 1.66 8.64
CA VAL A 94 -9.33 2.94 7.98
C VAL A 94 -10.61 3.66 7.52
N ARG A 95 -11.59 2.94 6.97
CA ARG A 95 -12.86 3.55 6.53
C ARG A 95 -13.79 3.93 7.68
N ALA A 96 -13.67 3.29 8.83
CA ALA A 96 -14.47 3.60 10.02
C ALA A 96 -13.91 4.80 10.79
N ASP A 97 -12.62 5.12 10.64
CA ASP A 97 -11.98 6.26 11.30
C ASP A 97 -12.25 7.59 10.56
N PRO A 98 -12.95 8.55 11.18
CA PRO A 98 -13.20 9.87 10.59
C PRO A 98 -11.92 10.68 10.34
N ALA A 99 -10.85 10.44 11.11
CA ALA A 99 -9.56 11.13 10.96
C ALA A 99 -8.77 10.62 9.75
N SER A 100 -8.92 9.34 9.41
CA SER A 100 -8.30 8.70 8.23
C SER A 100 -8.79 9.25 6.89
N ASN A 101 -9.95 9.92 6.84
CA ASN A 101 -10.43 10.63 5.65
C ASN A 101 -9.55 11.82 5.22
N ARG A 102 -8.50 12.17 5.99
CA ARG A 102 -7.58 13.27 5.67
C ARG A 102 -6.36 12.86 4.87
N SER A 103 -5.97 11.57 4.85
CA SER A 103 -4.89 11.10 3.98
C SER A 103 -5.48 10.47 2.73
N TRP A 104 -4.97 10.94 1.60
CA TRP A 104 -5.36 10.52 0.25
C TRP A 104 -4.71 9.20 -0.16
N ASN A 105 -3.70 8.74 0.60
CA ASN A 105 -2.97 7.52 0.31
C ASN A 105 -3.54 6.36 1.14
N LEU A 106 -4.57 5.71 0.59
CA LEU A 106 -5.24 4.57 1.23
C LEU A 106 -4.27 3.42 1.51
N ALA A 107 -3.31 3.16 0.62
CA ALA A 107 -2.36 2.06 0.77
C ALA A 107 -1.48 2.25 2.02
N TRP A 108 -0.93 3.45 2.19
CA TRP A 108 -0.15 3.81 3.37
C TRP A 108 -0.98 3.70 4.65
N LEU A 109 -2.21 4.22 4.66
CA LEU A 109 -3.11 4.12 5.82
C LEU A 109 -3.39 2.66 6.20
N VAL A 110 -3.69 1.80 5.22
CA VAL A 110 -3.92 0.37 5.43
C VAL A 110 -2.68 -0.28 6.03
N LEU A 111 -1.50 -0.06 5.45
CA LEU A 111 -0.25 -0.63 5.95
C LEU A 111 0.09 -0.14 7.37
N ARG A 112 -0.19 1.13 7.69
CA ARG A 112 -0.05 1.67 9.04
C ARG A 112 -0.97 0.99 10.03
N VAL A 113 -2.25 0.85 9.71
CA VAL A 113 -3.21 0.13 10.58
C VAL A 113 -2.78 -1.33 10.79
N ILE A 114 -2.32 -2.02 9.74
CA ILE A 114 -1.81 -3.39 9.86
C ILE A 114 -0.68 -3.48 10.89
N LYS A 115 0.24 -2.49 10.87
CA LYS A 115 1.40 -2.43 11.75
C LYS A 115 1.05 -1.99 13.17
N ASP A 116 0.35 -0.86 13.29
CA ASP A 116 0.09 -0.16 14.55
C ASP A 116 -0.94 -0.90 15.41
N ASP A 117 -1.96 -1.52 14.80
CA ASP A 117 -2.98 -2.30 15.51
C ASP A 117 -2.55 -3.76 15.77
N GLY A 118 -1.32 -4.13 15.39
CA GLY A 118 -0.80 -5.49 15.61
C GLY A 118 -1.53 -6.59 14.83
N LEU A 119 -2.16 -6.26 13.70
CA LEU A 119 -2.98 -7.23 12.94
C LEU A 119 -2.18 -8.42 12.46
N VAL A 120 -0.90 -8.23 12.11
CA VAL A 120 -0.03 -9.34 11.70
C VAL A 120 0.03 -10.43 12.79
N ALA A 121 0.21 -10.05 14.06
CA ALA A 121 0.31 -11.02 15.15
C ALA A 121 -1.02 -11.77 15.36
N ALA A 122 -2.13 -11.03 15.41
CA ALA A 122 -3.45 -11.61 15.59
C ALA A 122 -3.81 -12.61 14.49
N PHE A 123 -3.57 -12.25 13.22
CA PHE A 123 -3.89 -13.12 12.09
C PHE A 123 -2.89 -14.25 11.91
N ALA A 124 -1.62 -14.07 12.24
CA ALA A 124 -0.62 -15.14 12.19
C ALA A 124 -0.97 -16.27 13.17
N ALA A 125 -1.38 -15.91 14.40
CA ALA A 125 -1.84 -16.88 15.39
C ALA A 125 -3.09 -17.63 14.92
N ALA A 126 -4.06 -16.90 14.35
CA ALA A 126 -5.28 -17.50 13.80
C ALA A 126 -4.98 -18.44 12.62
N GLU A 127 -4.07 -18.04 11.72
CA GLU A 127 -3.66 -18.85 10.56
C GLU A 127 -2.93 -20.12 11.00
N ALA A 128 -1.98 -20.00 11.93
CA ALA A 128 -1.24 -21.15 12.46
C ALA A 128 -2.13 -22.12 13.24
N ALA A 129 -3.25 -21.68 13.81
CA ALA A 129 -4.19 -22.54 14.53
C ALA A 129 -5.14 -23.32 13.61
N LYS A 130 -5.16 -23.03 12.30
CA LYS A 130 -6.06 -23.71 11.35
C LYS A 130 -5.75 -25.20 11.25
N PRO A 131 -6.75 -26.10 11.40
CA PRO A 131 -6.53 -27.54 11.30
C PRO A 131 -5.85 -27.99 10.00
N GLU A 132 -6.12 -27.29 8.89
CA GLU A 132 -5.57 -27.60 7.57
C GLU A 132 -4.04 -27.43 7.49
N MET A 133 -3.46 -26.61 8.38
CA MET A 133 -2.00 -26.41 8.44
C MET A 133 -1.25 -27.63 8.99
N TRP A 134 -1.97 -28.53 9.65
CA TRP A 134 -1.37 -29.63 10.39
C TRP A 134 -1.80 -31.00 9.90
N ALA A 135 -2.90 -31.09 9.14
CA ALA A 135 -3.46 -32.37 8.71
C ALA A 135 -2.40 -33.27 8.03
N PRO A 136 -2.24 -34.54 8.45
CA PRO A 136 -3.05 -35.30 9.42
C PRO A 136 -2.58 -35.23 10.89
N MET A 137 -1.57 -34.44 11.21
CA MET A 137 -0.99 -34.30 12.55
C MET A 137 -1.88 -33.45 13.48
N ARG A 138 -1.82 -33.72 14.79
CA ARG A 138 -2.32 -32.81 15.83
C ARG A 138 -1.12 -32.04 16.41
N PRO A 139 -1.06 -30.71 16.23
CA PRO A 139 0.06 -29.94 16.74
C PRO A 139 -0.02 -29.80 18.27
N GLY A 140 1.13 -29.74 18.92
CA GLY A 140 1.22 -29.21 20.27
C GLY A 140 1.10 -27.68 20.29
N PRO A 141 0.87 -27.07 21.47
CA PRO A 141 0.90 -25.61 21.61
C PRO A 141 2.20 -24.98 21.10
N ASP A 142 3.34 -25.64 21.33
CA ASP A 142 4.65 -25.17 20.90
C ASP A 142 4.82 -25.18 19.38
N ASP A 143 4.22 -26.16 18.70
CA ASP A 143 4.24 -26.21 17.23
C ASP A 143 3.46 -25.04 16.63
N VAL A 144 2.26 -24.77 17.16
CA VAL A 144 1.44 -23.62 16.75
C VAL A 144 2.18 -22.31 17.00
N ALA A 145 2.84 -22.17 18.16
CA ALA A 145 3.62 -20.97 18.48
C ALA A 145 4.79 -20.78 17.51
N ARG A 146 5.51 -21.85 17.16
CA ARG A 146 6.61 -21.81 16.18
C ARG A 146 6.12 -21.41 14.79
N LEU A 147 5.01 -21.98 14.33
CA LEU A 147 4.43 -21.63 13.03
C LEU A 147 3.90 -20.19 13.02
N THR A 148 3.28 -19.75 14.11
CA THR A 148 2.87 -18.35 14.31
C THR A 148 4.05 -17.41 14.14
N ALA A 149 5.17 -17.69 14.81
CA ALA A 149 6.38 -16.87 14.70
C ALA A 149 6.92 -16.80 13.26
N CYS A 150 6.85 -17.90 12.51
CA CYS A 150 7.24 -17.92 11.10
C CYS A 150 6.34 -17.01 10.24
N PHE A 151 5.02 -17.11 10.39
CA PHE A 151 4.06 -16.22 9.72
C PHE A 151 4.34 -14.76 10.08
N GLU A 152 4.42 -14.46 11.38
CA GLU A 152 4.63 -13.10 11.87
C GLU A 152 5.92 -12.48 11.32
N GLN A 153 7.02 -13.22 11.33
CA GLN A 153 8.31 -12.72 10.87
C GLN A 153 8.23 -12.31 9.39
N GLU A 154 7.70 -13.18 8.53
CA GLU A 154 7.64 -12.92 7.10
C GLU A 154 6.63 -11.81 6.77
N TRP A 155 5.46 -11.83 7.41
CA TRP A 155 4.41 -10.83 7.20
C TRP A 155 4.81 -9.45 7.71
N LYS A 156 5.43 -9.34 8.90
CA LYS A 156 5.99 -8.07 9.40
C LYS A 156 7.07 -7.55 8.45
N GLY A 157 7.97 -8.42 8.01
CA GLY A 157 9.02 -8.07 7.05
C GLY A 157 8.47 -7.51 5.73
N ALA A 158 7.39 -8.10 5.21
CA ALA A 158 6.71 -7.62 4.01
C ALA A 158 6.05 -6.24 4.22
N VAL A 159 5.29 -6.07 5.31
CA VAL A 159 4.63 -4.79 5.65
C VAL A 159 5.67 -3.68 5.85
N ASP A 160 6.74 -3.96 6.60
CA ASP A 160 7.82 -3.01 6.81
C ASP A 160 8.53 -2.65 5.50
N THR A 161 8.74 -3.63 4.62
CA THR A 161 9.32 -3.39 3.29
C THR A 161 8.47 -2.45 2.46
N MET A 162 7.15 -2.65 2.43
CA MET A 162 6.23 -1.75 1.73
C MET A 162 6.21 -0.35 2.34
N LEU A 163 6.20 -0.24 3.67
CA LEU A 163 6.19 1.05 4.36
C LEU A 163 7.44 1.89 4.11
N ARG A 164 8.60 1.28 3.81
CA ARG A 164 9.85 1.99 3.48
C ARG A 164 9.74 2.87 2.23
N HIS A 165 8.72 2.70 1.40
CA HIS A 165 8.47 3.60 0.27
C HIS A 165 8.16 5.04 0.71
N TRP A 166 7.66 5.22 1.94
CA TRP A 166 7.34 6.52 2.52
C TRP A 166 8.25 6.84 3.71
N GLN A 167 9.21 7.74 3.52
CA GLN A 167 10.05 8.25 4.62
C GLN A 167 9.27 9.14 5.60
N ARG A 168 8.21 9.79 5.11
CA ARG A 168 7.30 10.67 5.85
C ARG A 168 5.88 10.32 5.48
N ALA A 169 4.92 10.60 6.37
CA ALA A 169 3.50 10.41 6.06
C ALA A 169 3.12 11.22 4.80
N PRO A 170 2.46 10.59 3.82
CA PRO A 170 2.00 11.28 2.62
C PRO A 170 0.89 12.29 2.98
N ALA A 171 1.12 13.54 2.60
CA ALA A 171 0.20 14.67 2.81
C ALA A 171 0.15 15.51 1.51
N TRP A 172 -1.04 16.01 1.16
CA TRP A 172 -1.14 17.08 0.17
C TRP A 172 -0.75 18.39 0.86
N TYR A 173 0.05 19.21 0.18
CA TYR A 173 0.33 20.60 0.58
C TYR A 173 -0.55 21.54 -0.23
#